data_AF-A0A7C6W1M0-F1
#
_entry.id   AF-A0A7C6W1M0-F1
#
_cell.length_a   1.000
_cell.length_b   1.000
_cell.length_c   1.000
_cell.angle_alpha   90.00
_cell.angle_beta   90.00
_cell.angle_gamma   90.00
#
_symmetry.space_group_name_H-M   'P 1'
#
loop_
_entity.id
_entity.type
_entity.pdbx_description
1 polymer ?
#
loop_
_entity_poly.entity_id
_entity_poly.type
_entity_poly.pdbx_seq_one_letter_code
_entity_poly.pdbx_strand_id
1 'polypeptide(L)'
;MLESQPADRFRRALAELLASGAAHVEPLEADGGKAFADEPLRGPRIGWHNEAKGELYLLSAPTLEAVNESLRKGDTGLNIRPCALWRQCQQRGWLLSGNWTGNGQETTRTVKILGKPERVLVFHATALKS
;
A
#
# COMPACT_ATOMS: atom_id res chain seq x y z
N MET A 1 -13.60 -11.66 21.68
CA MET A 1 -13.42 -11.15 20.31
C MET A 1 -12.08 -10.44 20.31
N LEU A 2 -11.05 -10.93 19.61
CA LEU A 2 -9.80 -10.17 19.52
C LEU A 2 -10.11 -8.88 18.76
N GLU A 3 -9.94 -7.73 19.40
CA GLU A 3 -9.93 -6.45 18.69
C GLU A 3 -8.87 -6.55 17.60
N SER A 4 -9.30 -6.55 16.35
CA SER A 4 -8.41 -6.51 15.19
C SER A 4 -7.54 -5.26 15.32
N GLN A 5 -6.23 -5.43 15.48
CA GLN A 5 -5.32 -4.30 15.60
C GLN A 5 -5.43 -3.43 14.34
N PRO A 6 -5.16 -2.11 14.41
CA PRO A 6 -5.35 -1.20 13.29
C PRO A 6 -4.68 -1.64 11.98
N ALA A 7 -3.49 -2.26 12.06
CA ALA A 7 -2.81 -2.82 10.88
C ALA A 7 -3.60 -3.96 10.22
N ASP A 8 -4.20 -4.86 10.99
CA ASP A 8 -5.01 -5.96 10.47
C ASP A 8 -6.29 -5.45 9.78
N ARG A 9 -6.95 -4.45 10.38
CA ARG A 9 -8.09 -3.76 9.77
C ARG A 9 -7.70 -3.05 8.47
N PHE A 10 -6.56 -2.36 8.48
CA PHE A 10 -6.00 -1.70 7.29
C PHE A 10 -5.74 -2.72 6.17
N ARG A 11 -5.05 -3.83 6.47
CA ARG A 11 -4.70 -4.87 5.49
C ARG A 11 -5.96 -5.45 4.84
N ARG A 12 -6.95 -5.81 5.65
CA ARG A 12 -8.22 -6.37 5.16
C ARG A 12 -8.96 -5.36 4.27
N ALA A 13 -9.12 -4.12 4.75
CA ALA A 13 -9.81 -3.08 3.99
C ALA A 13 -9.10 -2.74 2.68
N LEU A 14 -7.76 -2.72 2.68
CA LEU A 14 -6.97 -2.51 1.45
C LEU A 14 -7.17 -3.65 0.45
N ALA A 15 -7.18 -4.91 0.91
CA ALA A 15 -7.43 -6.06 0.05
C ALA A 15 -8.84 -6.03 -0.57
N GLU A 16 -9.87 -5.73 0.23
CA GLU A 16 -11.26 -5.58 -0.24
C GLU A 16 -11.42 -4.42 -1.23
N LEU A 17 -10.74 -3.31 -0.98
CA LEU A 17 -10.77 -2.11 -1.82
C LEU A 17 -10.12 -2.34 -3.19
N LEU A 18 -9.00 -3.09 -3.23
CA LEU A 18 -8.38 -3.49 -4.49
C LEU A 18 -9.23 -4.55 -5.23
N ALA A 19 -9.79 -5.52 -4.51
CA ALA A 19 -10.62 -6.58 -5.11
C ALA A 19 -11.94 -6.05 -5.69
N SER A 20 -12.53 -5.02 -5.08
CA SER A 20 -13.75 -4.37 -5.57
C SER A 20 -13.51 -3.35 -6.69
N GLY A 21 -12.25 -2.99 -6.96
CA GLY A 21 -11.90 -1.90 -7.88
C GLY A 21 -12.29 -0.51 -7.38
N ALA A 22 -12.56 -0.35 -6.08
CA ALA A 22 -12.83 0.93 -5.46
C ALA A 22 -11.58 1.83 -5.41
N ALA A 23 -10.39 1.25 -5.51
CA ALA A 23 -9.17 1.90 -5.99
C ALA A 23 -8.31 0.89 -6.73
N HIS A 24 -7.26 1.36 -7.40
CA HIS A 24 -6.37 0.48 -8.16
C HIS A 24 -4.89 0.82 -8.00
N VAL A 25 -4.08 -0.15 -8.40
CA VAL A 25 -2.64 0.00 -8.62
C VAL A 25 -2.32 -0.23 -10.09
N GLU A 26 -1.45 0.59 -10.66
CA GLU A 26 -1.00 0.42 -12.05
C GLU A 26 0.08 -0.67 -12.12
N PRO A 27 0.06 -1.57 -13.11
CA PRO A 27 1.12 -2.55 -13.27
C PRO A 27 2.41 -1.88 -13.74
N LEU A 28 3.55 -2.42 -13.30
CA LEU A 28 4.89 -2.01 -13.71
C LEU A 28 5.70 -3.20 -14.21
N GLU A 29 6.63 -2.90 -15.12
CA GLU A 29 7.69 -3.82 -15.47
C GLU A 29 8.71 -3.96 -14.32
N ALA A 30 9.59 -4.97 -14.41
CA ALA A 30 10.57 -5.28 -13.38
C ALA A 30 11.47 -4.08 -13.01
N ASP A 31 11.79 -3.23 -13.98
CA ASP A 31 12.63 -2.05 -13.85
C ASP A 31 11.88 -0.78 -13.40
N GLY A 32 10.55 -0.84 -13.23
CA GLY A 32 9.70 0.31 -12.91
C GLY A 32 9.17 1.05 -14.14
N GLY A 33 9.33 0.49 -15.34
CA GLY A 33 8.71 0.92 -16.59
C GLY A 33 7.20 0.68 -16.63
N LYS A 34 6.55 1.22 -17.67
CA LYS A 34 5.10 1.12 -17.85
C LYS A 34 4.74 -0.29 -18.32
N ALA A 35 3.91 -0.99 -17.57
CA ALA A 35 3.21 -2.17 -18.07
C ALA A 35 1.76 -1.83 -18.45
N PHE A 36 1.13 -2.70 -19.22
CA PHE A 36 -0.29 -2.58 -19.58
C PHE A 36 -1.14 -3.43 -18.63
N ALA A 37 -2.28 -2.89 -18.22
CA ALA A 37 -3.27 -3.66 -17.48
C ALA A 37 -4.15 -4.44 -18.47
N ASP A 38 -4.42 -5.70 -18.16
CA ASP A 38 -5.30 -6.55 -18.98
C ASP A 38 -6.77 -6.13 -18.89
N GLU A 39 -7.16 -5.49 -17.79
CA GLU A 39 -8.51 -5.01 -17.54
C GLU A 39 -8.55 -3.50 -17.28
N PRO A 40 -9.69 -2.82 -17.56
CA PRO A 40 -9.85 -1.41 -17.25
C PRO A 40 -9.74 -1.16 -15.73
N LEU A 41 -8.75 -0.36 -15.34
CA LEU A 41 -8.55 0.04 -13.95
C LEU A 41 -9.63 1.05 -13.53
N ARG A 42 -10.25 0.82 -12.37
CA ARG A 42 -11.34 1.63 -11.82
C ARG A 42 -10.95 2.29 -10.49
N GLY A 43 -11.66 3.35 -10.13
CA GLY A 43 -11.39 4.13 -8.92
C GLY A 43 -10.11 4.97 -9.00
N PRO A 44 -9.74 5.69 -7.93
CA PRO A 44 -8.49 6.43 -7.87
C PRO A 44 -7.29 5.48 -7.88
N ARG A 45 -6.19 5.93 -8.49
CA ARG A 45 -4.90 5.24 -8.41
C ARG A 45 -4.26 5.51 -7.05
N ILE A 46 -3.92 4.45 -6.32
CA ILE A 46 -3.23 4.56 -5.02
C ILE A 46 -1.79 4.08 -5.04
N GLY A 47 -1.31 3.58 -6.19
CA GLY A 47 0.07 3.13 -6.32
C GLY A 47 0.31 2.29 -7.56
N TRP A 48 1.30 1.41 -7.45
CA TRP A 48 1.76 0.52 -8.51
C TRP A 48 2.03 -0.89 -8.01
N HIS A 49 2.00 -1.87 -8.92
CA HIS A 49 2.34 -3.26 -8.65
C HIS A 49 3.48 -3.71 -9.55
N ASN A 50 4.59 -4.15 -8.95
CA ASN A 50 5.70 -4.79 -9.64
C ASN A 50 5.63 -6.29 -9.38
N GLU A 51 5.00 -7.01 -10.31
CA GLU A 51 4.76 -8.46 -10.17
C GLU A 51 6.06 -9.26 -10.14
N ALA A 52 7.04 -8.88 -10.96
CA ALA A 52 8.35 -9.55 -11.02
C ALA A 52 9.10 -9.51 -9.67
N LYS A 53 8.89 -8.44 -8.88
CA LYS A 53 9.44 -8.32 -7.52
C LYS A 53 8.49 -8.80 -6.43
N GLY A 54 7.23 -9.08 -6.75
CA GLY A 54 6.18 -9.35 -5.78
C GLY A 54 5.97 -8.17 -4.81
N GLU A 55 6.08 -6.94 -5.30
CA GLU A 55 6.04 -5.71 -4.49
C GLU A 55 4.89 -4.78 -4.92
N LEU A 56 4.23 -4.18 -3.94
CA LEU A 56 3.25 -3.11 -4.10
C LEU A 56 3.85 -1.79 -3.64
N TYR A 57 3.88 -0.80 -4.53
CA TYR A 57 4.37 0.55 -4.28
C TYR A 57 3.20 1.48 -4.04
N LEU A 58 2.87 1.72 -2.77
CA LEU A 58 1.69 2.48 -2.37
C LEU A 58 2.03 3.92 -2.01
N LEU A 59 1.22 4.86 -2.50
CA LEU A 59 1.28 6.26 -2.10
C LEU A 59 0.63 6.41 -0.73
N SER A 60 1.39 6.86 0.27
CA SER A 60 0.96 6.82 1.67
C SER A 60 -0.37 7.55 1.94
N ALA A 61 -0.54 8.78 1.44
CA ALA A 61 -1.75 9.57 1.69
C ALA A 61 -2.96 9.05 0.90
N PRO A 62 -2.88 8.89 -0.45
CA PRO A 62 -3.99 8.32 -1.24
C PRO A 62 -4.47 6.96 -0.74
N THR A 63 -3.54 6.09 -0.35
CA THR A 63 -3.89 4.76 0.18
C THR A 63 -4.68 4.87 1.48
N LEU A 64 -4.24 5.72 2.41
CA LEU A 64 -4.88 5.87 3.70
C LEU A 64 -6.25 6.56 3.59
N GLU A 65 -6.37 7.54 2.69
CA GLU A 65 -7.64 8.20 2.39
C GLU A 65 -8.66 7.20 1.83
N ALA A 66 -8.27 6.44 0.81
CA ALA A 66 -9.15 5.45 0.17
C ALA A 66 -9.59 4.35 1.17
N VAL A 67 -8.67 3.84 2.00
CA VAL A 67 -8.99 2.85 3.04
C VAL A 67 -9.94 3.43 4.10
N ASN A 68 -9.68 4.65 4.58
CA ASN A 68 -10.55 5.27 5.58
C ASN A 68 -11.95 5.58 5.02
N GLU A 69 -12.05 6.00 3.77
CA GLU A 69 -13.34 6.21 3.12
C GLU A 69 -14.11 4.90 3.00
N SER A 70 -13.45 3.81 2.59
CA SER A 70 -14.05 2.48 2.53
C SER A 70 -14.54 2.01 3.90
N LEU A 71 -13.73 2.20 4.95
CA LEU A 71 -14.10 1.83 6.30
C LEU A 71 -15.30 2.63 6.82
N ARG A 72 -15.36 3.95 6.56
CA ARG A 72 -16.48 4.81 7.00
C ARG A 72 -17.85 4.39 6.45
N LYS A 73 -17.89 3.68 5.32
CA LYS A 73 -19.14 3.17 4.72
C LYS A 73 -19.72 1.97 5.47
N GLY A 74 -18.97 1.33 6.39
CA GLY A 74 -19.43 0.17 7.16
C GLY A 74 -18.97 0.09 8.63
N ASP A 75 -18.06 0.95 9.08
CA ASP A 75 -17.42 0.94 10.41
C ASP A 75 -16.77 2.30 10.74
N THR A 76 -16.14 2.43 11.91
CA THR A 76 -15.31 3.59 12.27
C THR A 76 -13.96 3.51 11.54
N GLY A 77 -13.47 4.63 11.01
CA GLY A 77 -12.15 4.72 10.37
C GLY A 77 -10.99 4.27 11.28
N LEU A 78 -9.78 4.15 10.72
CA LEU A 78 -8.60 3.75 11.47
C LEU A 78 -8.21 4.84 12.49
N ASN A 79 -8.49 4.62 13.77
CA ASN A 79 -8.10 5.53 14.84
C ASN A 79 -6.63 5.33 15.25
N ILE A 80 -5.71 5.62 14.34
CA ILE A 80 -4.25 5.48 14.54
C ILE A 80 -3.50 6.53 13.72
N ARG A 81 -2.38 7.04 14.25
CA ARG A 81 -1.50 7.93 13.49
C ARG A 81 -0.83 7.19 12.33
N PRO A 82 -0.70 7.78 11.12
CA PRO A 82 -0.11 7.11 9.96
C PRO A 82 1.26 6.47 10.23
N CYS A 83 2.17 7.21 10.89
CA CYS A 83 3.50 6.67 11.23
C CYS A 83 3.45 5.44 12.14
N ALA A 84 2.48 5.38 13.07
CA ALA A 84 2.31 4.23 13.94
C ALA A 84 1.73 3.03 13.17
N LEU A 85 0.78 3.28 12.26
CA LEU A 85 0.23 2.25 11.37
C LEU A 85 1.31 1.61 10.50
N TRP A 86 2.17 2.41 9.87
CA TRP A 86 3.25 1.92 9.03
C TRP A 86 4.26 1.09 9.82
N ARG A 87 4.63 1.54 11.02
CA ARG A 87 5.47 0.73 11.92
C ARG A 87 4.82 -0.61 12.28
N GLN A 88 3.52 -0.63 12.57
CA GLN A 88 2.81 -1.89 12.83
C GLN A 88 2.84 -2.83 11.62
N CYS A 89 2.72 -2.30 10.40
CA CYS A 89 2.82 -3.08 9.17
C CYS A 89 4.25 -3.62 8.95
N GLN A 90 5.29 -2.84 9.29
CA GLN A 90 6.68 -3.29 9.24
C GLN A 90 6.97 -4.40 10.26
N GLN A 91 6.50 -4.24 11.50
CA GLN A 91 6.67 -5.24 12.56
C GLN A 91 6.04 -6.59 12.23
N ARG A 92 5.01 -6.60 11.37
CA ARG A 92 4.35 -7.80 10.86
C ARG A 92 4.99 -8.39 9.61
N GLY A 93 6.04 -7.75 9.09
CA GLY A 93 6.71 -8.17 7.87
C GLY A 93 5.91 -7.91 6.60
N TRP A 94 4.89 -7.02 6.63
CA TRP A 94 4.09 -6.70 5.44
C TRP A 94 4.69 -5.54 4.64
N LEU A 95 5.16 -4.51 5.36
CA LEU A 95 5.82 -3.34 4.80
C LEU A 95 7.33 -3.51 4.93
N LEU A 96 8.05 -3.35 3.83
CA LEU A 96 9.50 -3.38 3.80
C LEU A 96 10.11 -2.13 4.47
N SER A 97 11.35 -2.27 4.95
CA SER A 97 12.13 -1.15 5.49
C SER A 97 12.29 -0.03 4.46
N GLY A 98 12.06 1.22 4.83
CA GLY A 98 12.25 2.38 3.95
C GLY A 98 13.72 2.75 3.70
N ASN A 99 13.94 3.97 3.22
CA ASN A 99 15.29 4.50 3.02
C ASN A 99 16.06 4.51 4.35
N TRP A 100 17.34 4.16 4.30
CA TRP A 100 18.23 4.34 5.44
C TRP A 100 18.53 5.82 5.62
N THR A 101 18.41 6.29 6.85
CA THR A 101 18.81 7.63 7.28
C THR A 101 19.88 7.45 8.34
N GLY A 102 20.76 8.44 8.51
CA GLY A 102 21.81 8.40 9.54
C GLY A 102 21.30 8.14 10.96
N ASN A 103 19.99 8.28 11.20
CA ASN A 103 19.34 8.10 12.50
C ASN A 103 18.32 6.93 12.54
N GLY A 104 18.25 6.10 11.50
CA GLY A 104 17.34 4.94 11.45
C GLY A 104 16.75 4.66 10.07
N GLN A 105 15.76 3.77 9.98
CA GLN A 105 15.04 3.48 8.73
C GLN A 105 13.70 4.22 8.67
N GLU A 106 13.42 4.86 7.53
CA GLU A 106 12.09 5.39 7.23
C GLU A 106 11.08 4.27 6.94
N THR A 107 9.81 4.63 6.81
CA THR A 107 8.75 3.71 6.34
C THR A 107 8.55 3.74 4.83
N THR A 108 9.08 4.78 4.17
CA THR A 108 8.95 4.97 2.72
C THR A 108 10.30 4.80 2.02
N ARG A 109 10.29 4.32 0.78
CA ARG A 109 11.44 4.25 -0.12
C ARG A 109 11.29 5.25 -1.26
N THR A 110 12.42 5.74 -1.77
CA THR A 110 12.45 6.45 -3.05
C THR A 110 12.73 5.44 -4.16
N VAL A 111 11.77 5.25 -5.06
CA VAL A 111 11.87 4.31 -6.19
C VAL A 111 11.73 5.07 -7.50
N LYS A 112 12.34 4.57 -8.59
CA LYS A 112 12.16 5.16 -9.91
C LYS A 112 10.96 4.47 -10.58
N ILE A 113 9.92 5.23 -10.88
CA ILE A 113 8.70 4.77 -11.55
C ILE A 113 8.48 5.66 -12.76
N LEU A 114 8.33 5.07 -13.95
CA LEU A 114 8.12 5.81 -15.21
C LEU A 114 9.15 6.93 -15.44
N GLY A 115 10.40 6.67 -15.07
CA GLY A 115 11.50 7.63 -15.20
C GLY A 115 11.60 8.67 -14.09
N LYS A 116 10.65 8.73 -13.15
CA LYS A 116 10.59 9.74 -12.08
C LYS A 116 10.84 9.13 -10.69
N PRO A 117 11.52 9.84 -9.78
CA PRO A 117 11.64 9.39 -8.40
C PRO A 117 10.32 9.60 -7.66
N GLU A 118 9.80 8.53 -7.05
CA GLU A 118 8.56 8.51 -6.28
C GLU A 118 8.83 8.02 -4.86
N ARG A 119 8.20 8.64 -3.87
CA ARG A 119 8.32 8.25 -2.45
C ARG A 119 7.12 7.41 -2.03
N VAL A 120 7.35 6.12 -1.83
CA VAL A 120 6.28 5.11 -1.68
C VAL A 120 6.48 4.23 -0.45
N LEU A 121 5.39 3.64 0.05
CA LEU A 121 5.43 2.49 0.95
C LEU A 121 5.59 1.23 0.10
N VAL A 122 6.52 0.35 0.45
CA VAL A 122 6.75 -0.90 -0.31
C VAL A 122 6.23 -2.09 0.46
N PHE A 123 5.08 -2.61 0.06
CA PHE A 123 4.48 -3.80 0.65
C PHE A 123 4.85 -5.05 -0.14
N HIS A 124 4.98 -6.19 0.54
CA HIS A 124 4.92 -7.47 -0.15
C HIS A 124 3.52 -7.68 -0.75
N ALA A 125 3.43 -8.03 -2.02
CA ALA A 125 2.14 -8.30 -2.68
C ALA A 125 1.40 -9.47 -1.99
N THR A 126 2.13 -10.42 -1.43
CA THR A 126 1.57 -11.53 -0.64
C THR A 126 0.96 -11.08 0.69
N ALA A 127 1.32 -9.91 1.22
CA ALA A 127 0.75 -9.41 2.47
C ALA A 127 -0.76 -9.17 2.35
N LEU A 128 -1.27 -8.92 1.14
CA LEU A 128 -2.71 -8.71 0.90
C LEU A 128 -3.45 -10.00 0.55
N LYS A 129 -2.76 -11.14 0.44
CA LYS A 129 -3.38 -12.44 0.21
C LYS A 129 -3.84 -13.05 1.55
N SER A 130 -5.07 -13.56 1.56
CA SER A 130 -5.73 -14.20 2.70
C SER A 130 -5.02 -15.48 3.12
#